data_AF-A0A4Q6B5T5-F1
#
_entry.id   AF-A0A4Q6B5T5-F1
#
_cell.length_a   1.000
_cell.length_b   1.000
_cell.length_c   1.000
_cell.angle_alpha   90.00
_cell.angle_beta   90.00
_cell.angle_gamma   90.00
#
_symmetry.space_group_name_H-M   'P 1'
#
loop_
_entity.id
_entity.type
_entity.pdbx_description
1 polymer ?
#
loop_
_entity_poly.entity_id
_entity_poly.type
_entity_poly.pdbx_seq_one_letter_code
_entity_poly.pdbx_strand_id
1 'polypeptide(L)'
;MNLLAPRQPVGPGALTEADLTRVVHAFYERVREDAELGPVFAGAVADWPAHLATLSSFWSSVMLQSGTYKGNPMRVHRLLGADRVTEARFVRWLGLWRETTNELLPPEAAARLQDKAARMAVNLRQAVSGGP
;
A
#
# COMPACT_ATOMS: atom_id res chain seq x y z
N MET A 1 -17.95 -34.31 -1.44
CA MET A 1 -17.47 -33.18 -0.64
C MET A 1 -16.64 -32.28 -1.55
N ASN A 2 -17.29 -31.36 -2.26
CA ASN A 2 -16.62 -30.52 -3.26
C ASN A 2 -16.19 -29.23 -2.56
N LEU A 3 -14.91 -29.09 -2.27
CA LEU A 3 -14.30 -27.84 -1.82
C LEU A 3 -14.34 -26.87 -3.01
N LEU A 4 -15.39 -26.05 -3.07
CA LEU A 4 -15.41 -24.89 -3.95
C LEU A 4 -14.25 -23.99 -3.51
N ALA A 5 -13.16 -23.99 -4.29
CA ALA A 5 -12.15 -22.94 -4.21
C ALA A 5 -12.87 -21.58 -4.29
N PRO A 6 -12.46 -20.57 -3.51
CA PRO A 6 -13.07 -19.25 -3.58
C PRO A 6 -13.05 -18.78 -5.04
N ARG A 7 -14.21 -18.41 -5.58
CA ARG A 7 -14.34 -17.92 -6.96
C ARG A 7 -13.39 -16.74 -7.12
N GLN A 8 -12.36 -16.90 -7.93
CA GLN A 8 -11.53 -15.77 -8.35
C GLN A 8 -12.45 -14.75 -9.04
N PRO A 9 -12.27 -13.45 -8.79
CA PRO A 9 -13.05 -12.43 -9.48
C PRO A 9 -12.79 -12.56 -10.99
N VAL A 10 -13.85 -12.73 -11.78
CA VAL A 10 -13.76 -12.96 -13.23
C VAL A 10 -14.24 -11.69 -13.95
N GLY A 11 -13.34 -11.02 -14.65
CA GLY A 11 -13.62 -9.85 -15.47
C GLY A 11 -12.35 -9.05 -15.79
N PRO A 12 -12.35 -8.23 -16.85
CA PRO A 12 -11.31 -7.21 -17.06
C PRO A 12 -11.21 -6.34 -15.80
N GLY A 13 -9.98 -6.07 -15.32
CA GLY A 13 -9.79 -5.23 -14.13
C GLY A 13 -10.08 -5.92 -12.78
N ALA A 14 -10.34 -7.23 -12.77
CA ALA A 14 -10.42 -8.02 -11.54
C ALA A 14 -9.05 -8.09 -10.86
N LEU A 15 -8.99 -7.65 -9.60
CA LEU A 15 -7.79 -7.71 -8.76
C LEU A 15 -7.74 -9.02 -7.98
N THR A 16 -6.57 -9.65 -7.90
CA THR A 16 -6.31 -10.84 -7.09
C THR A 16 -5.33 -10.55 -5.96
N GLU A 17 -5.24 -11.44 -4.96
CA GLU A 17 -4.23 -11.33 -3.91
C GLU A 17 -2.80 -11.45 -4.46
N ALA A 18 -2.63 -12.25 -5.52
CA ALA A 18 -1.34 -12.39 -6.22
C ALA A 18 -0.92 -11.08 -6.89
N ASP A 19 -1.86 -10.37 -7.53
CA ASP A 19 -1.60 -9.05 -8.10
C ASP A 19 -1.21 -8.03 -7.04
N LEU A 20 -1.94 -8.00 -5.92
CA LEU A 20 -1.63 -7.09 -4.82
C LEU A 20 -0.25 -7.38 -4.22
N THR A 21 0.08 -8.66 -4.03
CA THR A 21 1.40 -9.06 -3.54
C THR A 21 2.50 -8.62 -4.49
N ARG A 22 2.34 -8.87 -5.81
CA ARG A 22 3.31 -8.47 -6.82
C ARG A 22 3.51 -6.95 -6.85
N VAL A 23 2.42 -6.18 -6.82
CA VAL A 23 2.48 -4.71 -6.79
C VAL A 23 3.17 -4.21 -5.52
N VAL A 24 2.82 -4.74 -4.34
CA VAL A 24 3.42 -4.33 -3.07
C VAL A 24 4.92 -4.59 -3.08
N HIS A 25 5.36 -5.78 -3.51
CA HIS A 25 6.78 -6.11 -3.56
C HIS A 25 7.55 -5.18 -4.50
N ALA A 26 7.09 -5.05 -5.75
CA ALA A 26 7.75 -4.21 -6.75
C ALA A 26 7.75 -2.72 -6.36
N PHE A 27 6.69 -2.26 -5.69
CA PHE A 27 6.60 -0.89 -5.19
C PHE A 27 7.63 -0.65 -4.09
N TYR A 28 7.77 -1.56 -3.13
CA TYR A 28 8.71 -1.38 -2.02
C TYR A 28 10.17 -1.62 -2.40
N GLU A 29 10.46 -2.36 -3.48
CA GLU A 29 11.78 -2.34 -4.11
C GLU A 29 12.16 -0.91 -4.52
N ARG A 30 11.28 -0.21 -5.26
CA ARG A 30 11.49 1.18 -5.67
C ARG A 30 11.58 2.14 -4.47
N VAL A 31 10.71 1.99 -3.47
CA VAL A 31 10.74 2.83 -2.25
C VAL A 31 12.06 2.69 -1.49
N ARG A 32 12.67 1.51 -1.48
CA ARG A 32 13.95 1.28 -0.78
C ARG A 32 15.13 1.95 -1.47
N GLU A 33 15.06 2.10 -2.79
CA GLU A 33 16.10 2.75 -3.59
C GLU A 33 15.90 4.28 -3.67
N ASP A 34 14.71 4.76 -3.30
CA ASP A 34 14.39 6.17 -3.32
C ASP A 34 15.16 6.96 -2.25
N ALA A 35 15.84 8.03 -2.66
CA ALA A 35 16.71 8.80 -1.76
C ALA A 35 15.98 9.48 -0.59
N GLU A 36 14.70 9.83 -0.75
CA GLU A 36 13.92 10.55 0.27
C GLU A 36 13.05 9.63 1.13
N LEU A 37 12.56 8.54 0.54
CA LEU A 37 11.72 7.55 1.22
C LEU A 37 12.54 6.41 1.85
N GLY A 38 13.58 5.94 1.15
CA GLY A 38 14.42 4.82 1.57
C GLY A 38 14.93 4.95 3.01
N PRO A 39 15.54 6.10 3.40
CA PRO A 39 16.00 6.32 4.78
C PRO A 39 14.89 6.25 5.84
N VAL A 40 13.66 6.68 5.50
CA VAL A 40 12.52 6.62 6.43
C VAL A 40 12.15 5.17 6.72
N PHE A 41 12.05 4.34 5.68
CA PHE A 41 11.72 2.93 5.85
C PHE A 41 12.88 2.11 6.41
N ALA A 42 14.13 2.40 6.03
CA ALA A 42 15.30 1.75 6.61
C ALA A 42 15.40 1.97 8.13
N GLY A 43 14.99 3.14 8.63
CA GLY A 43 14.92 3.42 10.07
C GLY A 43 13.68 2.87 10.78
N ALA A 44 12.70 2.33 10.06
CA ALA A 44 11.40 1.88 10.61
C ALA A 44 11.14 0.37 10.42
N VAL A 45 11.81 -0.27 9.46
CA VAL A 45 11.57 -1.66 9.04
C VAL A 45 12.85 -2.48 9.22
N ALA A 46 12.82 -3.40 10.18
CA ALA A 46 13.93 -4.32 10.43
C ALA A 46 13.79 -5.64 9.64
N ASP A 47 12.57 -6.16 9.51
CA ASP A 47 12.25 -7.41 8.80
C ASP A 47 11.39 -7.10 7.57
N TRP A 48 12.05 -7.07 6.41
CA TRP A 48 11.39 -6.78 5.13
C TRP A 48 10.40 -7.85 4.69
N PRO A 49 10.72 -9.16 4.70
CA PRO A 49 9.74 -10.21 4.44
C PRO A 49 8.46 -10.09 5.27
N ALA A 50 8.58 -9.90 6.59
CA ALA A 50 7.42 -9.75 7.46
C ALA A 50 6.62 -8.46 7.17
N HIS A 51 7.32 -7.37 6.88
CA HIS A 51 6.70 -6.10 6.52
C HIS A 51 5.90 -6.20 5.22
N LEU A 52 6.49 -6.79 4.16
CA LEU A 52 5.82 -6.98 2.88
C LEU A 52 4.59 -7.91 3.01
N ALA A 53 4.67 -8.98 3.80
CA ALA A 53 3.52 -9.84 4.08
C ALA A 53 2.38 -9.08 4.78
N THR A 54 2.72 -8.19 5.72
CA THR A 54 1.76 -7.30 6.40
C THR A 54 1.09 -6.35 5.41
N LEU A 55 1.85 -5.76 4.51
CA LEU A 55 1.36 -4.80 3.51
C LEU A 55 0.51 -5.46 2.43
N SER A 56 0.86 -6.67 1.99
CA SER A 56 0.02 -7.49 1.10
C SER A 56 -1.31 -7.81 1.77
N SER A 57 -1.30 -8.19 3.05
CA SER A 57 -2.52 -8.41 3.83
C SER A 57 -3.35 -7.12 3.97
N PHE A 58 -2.70 -5.99 4.21
CA PHE A 58 -3.35 -4.67 4.28
C PHE A 58 -4.08 -4.36 2.97
N TRP A 59 -3.40 -4.45 1.84
CA TRP A 59 -4.00 -4.16 0.55
C TRP A 59 -5.08 -5.18 0.16
N SER A 60 -4.92 -6.46 0.50
CA SER A 60 -5.98 -7.46 0.33
C SER A 60 -7.23 -7.10 1.15
N SER A 61 -7.09 -6.75 2.43
CA SER A 61 -8.22 -6.27 3.24
C SER A 61 -8.88 -5.02 2.66
N VAL A 62 -8.08 -4.09 2.13
CA VAL A 62 -8.56 -2.81 1.62
C VAL A 62 -9.29 -2.93 0.28
N MET A 63 -8.77 -3.75 -0.64
CA MET A 63 -9.29 -3.84 -2.01
C MET A 63 -10.24 -5.01 -2.20
N LEU A 64 -10.01 -6.12 -1.50
CA LEU A 64 -10.75 -7.38 -1.66
C LEU A 64 -11.61 -7.72 -0.45
N GLN A 65 -11.57 -6.93 0.62
CA GLN A 65 -12.36 -7.14 1.84
C GLN A 65 -12.07 -8.49 2.51
N SER A 66 -10.86 -9.04 2.35
CA SER A 66 -10.46 -10.34 2.92
C SER A 66 -10.40 -10.36 4.46
N GLY A 67 -10.23 -9.19 5.09
CA GLY A 67 -10.21 -9.07 6.55
C GLY A 67 -8.97 -9.66 7.23
N THR A 68 -7.91 -9.96 6.47
CA THR A 68 -6.67 -10.60 6.95
C THR A 68 -5.76 -9.65 7.72
N TYR A 69 -5.73 -8.37 7.35
CA TYR A 69 -5.01 -7.34 8.10
C TYR A 69 -5.72 -6.92 9.39
N LYS A 70 -4.98 -6.90 10.51
CA LYS A 70 -5.48 -6.56 11.86
C LYS A 70 -4.77 -5.34 12.50
N GLY A 71 -3.91 -4.66 11.75
CA GLY A 71 -3.14 -3.53 12.26
C GLY A 71 -3.90 -2.20 12.26
N ASN A 72 -3.26 -1.15 12.75
CA ASN A 72 -3.79 0.21 12.76
C ASN A 72 -2.80 1.15 12.03
N PRO A 73 -3.00 1.42 10.72
CA PRO A 73 -2.06 2.23 9.95
C PRO A 73 -1.99 3.67 10.46
N MET A 74 -3.11 4.24 10.90
CA MET A 74 -3.17 5.60 11.45
C MET A 74 -2.26 5.76 12.69
N ARG A 75 -2.24 4.76 13.58
CA ARG A 75 -1.37 4.78 14.76
C ARG A 75 0.11 4.75 14.37
N VAL A 76 0.48 3.91 13.40
CA VAL A 76 1.87 3.77 12.94
C VAL A 76 2.39 5.09 12.36
N HIS A 77 1.63 5.73 11.46
CA HIS A 77 2.08 6.97 10.82
C HIS A 77 2.15 8.14 11.81
N ARG A 78 1.25 8.21 12.81
CA ARG A 78 1.34 9.18 13.90
C ARG A 78 2.60 9.01 14.75
N LEU A 79 2.96 7.77 15.09
CA LEU A 79 4.16 7.48 15.88
C LEU A 79 5.47 7.80 15.11
N LEU A 80 5.46 7.71 13.78
CA LEU A 80 6.59 8.15 12.96
C LEU A 80 6.79 9.67 12.99
N GLY A 81 5.72 10.43 13.21
CA GLY A 81 5.75 11.88 13.36
C GLY A 81 5.81 12.66 12.03
N ALA A 82 5.47 13.95 12.11
CA ALA A 82 5.36 14.84 10.95
C ALA A 82 6.68 15.04 10.19
N ASP A 83 7.83 14.99 10.89
CA ASP A 83 9.15 15.13 10.27
C ASP A 83 9.51 13.95 9.37
N ARG A 84 8.97 12.76 9.67
CA ARG A 84 9.18 11.55 8.86
C ARG A 84 8.12 11.40 7.78
N VAL A 85 6.90 11.84 8.06
CA VAL A 85 5.71 11.62 7.21
C VAL A 85 5.22 12.97 6.67
N THR A 86 6.04 13.59 5.82
CA THR A 86 5.80 14.93 5.26
C THR A 86 4.91 14.88 4.00
N GLU A 87 4.32 16.01 3.64
CA GLU A 87 3.55 16.19 2.39
C GLU A 87 4.38 15.78 1.16
N ALA A 88 5.64 16.25 1.08
CA ALA A 88 6.54 15.93 -0.02
C ALA A 88 6.79 14.41 -0.15
N ARG A 89 6.93 13.70 0.97
CA ARG A 89 7.10 12.24 0.98
C ARG A 89 5.82 11.52 0.58
N PHE A 90 4.64 12.00 0.94
CA PHE A 90 3.39 11.43 0.42
C PHE A 90 3.26 11.59 -1.09
N VAL A 91 3.55 12.77 -1.63
CA VAL A 91 3.53 13.01 -3.08
C VAL A 91 4.47 12.05 -3.79
N ARG A 92 5.69 11.88 -3.26
CA ARG A 92 6.69 10.96 -3.82
C ARG A 92 6.26 9.50 -3.75
N TRP A 93 5.72 9.07 -2.60
CA TRP A 93 5.18 7.73 -2.39
C TRP A 93 4.04 7.43 -3.37
N LEU A 94 3.11 8.38 -3.56
CA LEU A 94 1.98 8.25 -4.50
C LEU A 94 2.45 8.22 -5.96
N GLY A 95 3.52 8.95 -6.30
CA GLY A 95 4.16 8.91 -7.61
C GLY A 95 4.70 7.51 -7.94
N LEU A 96 5.54 6.95 -7.07
CA LEU A 96 6.07 5.59 -7.23
C LEU A 96 4.96 4.53 -7.25
N TRP A 97 3.89 4.73 -6.47
CA TRP A 97 2.74 3.82 -6.46
C TRP A 97 2.01 3.84 -7.80
N ARG A 98 1.79 5.03 -8.37
CA ARG A 98 1.18 5.22 -9.69
C ARG A 98 2.00 4.58 -10.79
N GLU A 99 3.32 4.78 -10.79
CA GLU A 99 4.24 4.16 -11.76
C GLU A 99 4.14 2.63 -11.66
N THR A 100 4.29 2.08 -10.46
CA THR A 100 4.28 0.64 -10.23
C THR A 100 2.95 -0.01 -10.65
N THR A 101 1.82 0.62 -10.29
CA THR A 101 0.49 0.08 -10.62
C THR A 101 0.19 0.16 -12.11
N ASN A 102 0.60 1.23 -12.80
CA ASN A 102 0.44 1.35 -14.26
C ASN A 102 1.27 0.32 -15.03
N GLU A 103 2.47 0.00 -14.54
CA GLU A 103 3.35 -1.00 -15.15
C GLU A 103 2.81 -2.43 -14.98
N LEU A 104 2.22 -2.72 -13.81
CA LEU A 104 1.93 -4.10 -13.43
C LEU A 104 0.47 -4.51 -13.62
N LEU A 105 -0.48 -3.57 -13.70
CA LEU A 105 -1.90 -3.88 -13.72
C LEU A 105 -2.60 -3.35 -14.98
N PRO A 106 -3.73 -3.97 -15.38
CA PRO A 106 -4.64 -3.36 -16.35
C PRO A 106 -5.08 -1.95 -15.89
N PRO A 107 -5.29 -0.99 -16.81
CA PRO A 107 -5.56 0.41 -16.46
C PRO A 107 -6.70 0.61 -15.44
N GLU A 108 -7.79 -0.16 -15.56
CA GLU A 108 -8.92 -0.09 -14.64
C GLU A 108 -8.55 -0.53 -13.21
N ALA A 109 -7.78 -1.61 -13.07
CA ALA A 109 -7.31 -2.09 -11.77
C ALA A 109 -6.29 -1.12 -11.15
N ALA A 110 -5.38 -0.57 -11.97
CA ALA A 110 -4.41 0.43 -11.55
C ALA A 110 -5.10 1.69 -11.01
N ALA A 111 -6.06 2.25 -11.76
CA ALA A 111 -6.82 3.43 -11.35
C ALA A 111 -7.53 3.22 -10.01
N ARG A 112 -8.16 2.05 -9.79
CA ARG A 112 -8.82 1.72 -8.52
C ARG A 112 -7.86 1.70 -7.34
N LEU A 113 -6.65 1.13 -7.50
CA LEU A 113 -5.61 1.14 -6.46
C LEU A 113 -5.11 2.55 -6.17
N GLN A 114 -4.84 3.33 -7.21
CA GLN A 114 -4.33 4.70 -7.12
C GLN A 114 -5.33 5.62 -6.40
N ASP A 115 -6.60 5.56 -6.79
CA ASP A 115 -7.68 6.32 -6.15
C ASP A 115 -7.83 5.99 -4.66
N LYS A 116 -7.73 4.69 -4.32
CA LYS A 116 -7.79 4.26 -2.92
C LYS A 116 -6.59 4.77 -2.12
N ALA A 117 -5.39 4.67 -2.69
CA ALA A 117 -4.17 5.19 -2.06
C ALA A 117 -4.26 6.70 -1.80
N ALA A 118 -4.68 7.48 -2.80
CA ALA A 118 -4.81 8.93 -2.69
C ALA A 118 -5.77 9.35 -1.56
N ARG A 119 -6.95 8.71 -1.47
CA ARG A 119 -7.91 8.97 -0.39
C ARG A 119 -7.34 8.64 0.99
N MET A 120 -6.61 7.52 1.12
CA MET A 120 -5.99 7.17 2.40
C MET A 120 -4.86 8.13 2.78
N ALA A 121 -4.07 8.60 1.81
CA ALA A 121 -3.00 9.56 2.04
C ALA A 121 -3.54 10.88 2.61
N VAL A 122 -4.68 11.37 2.11
CA VAL A 122 -5.35 12.56 2.66
C VAL A 122 -5.68 12.37 4.15
N ASN A 123 -6.29 11.24 4.51
CA ASN A 123 -6.66 10.96 5.90
C ASN A 123 -5.43 10.79 6.81
N LEU A 124 -4.38 10.12 6.32
CA LEU A 124 -3.13 9.93 7.06
C LEU A 124 -2.42 11.25 7.32
N ARG A 125 -2.32 12.11 6.30
CA ARG A 125 -1.76 13.46 6.44
C ARG A 125 -2.47 14.27 7.52
N GLN A 126 -3.80 14.29 7.49
CA GLN A 126 -4.59 15.02 8.48
C GLN A 126 -4.31 14.53 9.92
N ALA A 127 -4.19 13.22 10.10
CA ALA A 127 -3.91 12.67 11.43
C ALA A 127 -2.47 12.86 11.90
N VAL A 128 -1.49 12.95 10.99
CA VAL A 128 -0.08 13.15 11.34
C VAL A 128 0.21 14.62 11.62
N SER A 129 -0.37 15.54 10.86
CA SER A 129 -0.14 16.99 11.01
C SER A 129 -0.81 17.61 12.24
N GLY A 130 -1.43 16.80 13.11
CA GLY A 130 -2.15 17.30 14.28
C GLY A 130 -3.40 18.11 13.92
N GLY A 131 -4.16 17.68 12.90
CA GLY A 131 -5.50 18.23 12.67
C GLY A 131 -6.34 18.17 13.96
N PRO A 132 -7.23 19.17 14.19
CA PRO A 132 -7.76 19.53 15.51
C PRO A 132 -8.33 18.36 16.33
#